data_AF-A0A8B3LCH1-F1
#
_entry.id   AF-A0A8B3LCH1-F1
#
_cell.length_a   1.000
_cell.length_b   1.000
_cell.length_c   1.000
_cell.angle_alpha   90.00
_cell.angle_beta   90.00
_cell.angle_gamma   90.00
#
_symmetry.space_group_name_H-M   'P 1'
#
loop_
_entity.id
_entity.type
_entity.pdbx_description
1 polymer ?
#
loop_
_entity_poly.entity_id
_entity_poly.type
_entity_poly.pdbx_seq_one_letter_code
_entity_poly.pdbx_strand_id
1 'polypeptide(L)'
;MSTFFYMLLAFVVGVLVGWFIWGRLRGELDSLRGELGRAKSERDRFSADTYRLSGELDACGRSRADLERKLREAPTSSAKAGTDKASAPAPAALMSTPTPARSSSARPSAAKSASTKSAAAKPAAAKTAAAAPKKAPAPKKAAAPKATTGKADNLRRLIGIGPVNEKLLKAQGVTSYAQIAAWTDADVKRVEEVLNFDGRIAREKWIEQAKLLAAGDEAEFASRFPTAATSNNN
;
A
#
# COMPACT_ATOMS: atom_id res chain seq x y z
N MET A 1 61.38 4.64 7.33
CA MET A 1 60.22 5.55 7.19
C MET A 1 59.00 4.84 6.60
N SER A 2 59.10 4.21 5.42
CA SER A 2 57.95 3.71 4.64
C SER A 2 56.96 2.80 5.38
N THR A 3 57.42 1.91 6.26
CA THR A 3 56.55 1.02 7.05
C THR A 3 55.59 1.77 7.98
N PHE A 4 56.03 2.87 8.59
CA PHE A 4 55.22 3.70 9.47
C PHE A 4 54.09 4.42 8.70
N PHE A 5 54.38 4.82 7.45
CA PHE A 5 53.39 5.43 6.56
C PHE A 5 52.29 4.43 6.17
N TYR A 6 52.64 3.19 5.84
CA TYR A 6 51.64 2.16 5.52
C TYR A 6 50.78 1.77 6.73
N MET A 7 51.35 1.72 7.94
CA MET A 7 50.57 1.48 9.17
C MET A 7 49.58 2.62 9.45
N LEU A 8 50.00 3.87 9.29
CA LEU A 8 49.12 5.04 9.43
C LEU A 8 48.00 5.03 8.37
N LEU A 9 48.33 4.72 7.11
CA LEU A 9 47.38 4.62 6.01
C LEU A 9 46.34 3.51 6.26
N ALA A 10 46.77 2.33 6.71
CA ALA A 10 45.88 1.23 7.05
C ALA A 10 44.93 1.59 8.20
N PHE A 11 45.41 2.31 9.22
CA PHE A 11 44.57 2.80 10.32
C PHE A 11 43.50 3.78 9.83
N VAL A 12 43.89 4.78 9.01
CA VAL A 12 42.94 5.77 8.45
C VAL A 12 41.90 5.10 7.55
N VAL A 13 42.31 4.16 6.71
CA VAL A 13 41.37 3.37 5.88
C VAL A 13 40.42 2.54 6.76
N GLY A 14 40.92 1.89 7.82
CA GLY A 14 40.09 1.14 8.77
C GLY A 14 39.04 2.03 9.46
N VAL A 15 39.41 3.24 9.89
CA VAL A 15 38.49 4.22 10.47
C VAL A 15 37.44 4.69 9.47
N LEU A 16 37.84 5.00 8.22
CA LEU A 16 36.92 5.42 7.16
C LEU A 16 35.92 4.31 6.77
N VAL A 17 36.40 3.07 6.64
CA VAL A 17 35.54 1.90 6.35
C VAL A 17 34.59 1.62 7.51
N GLY A 18 35.08 1.65 8.76
CA GLY A 18 34.25 1.51 9.95
C GLY A 18 33.17 2.60 10.05
N TRP A 19 33.52 3.86 9.80
CA TRP A 19 32.59 4.98 9.78
C TRP A 19 31.54 4.86 8.67
N PHE A 20 31.93 4.45 7.46
CA PHE A 20 31.02 4.23 6.34
C PHE A 20 30.03 3.10 6.61
N ILE A 21 30.51 1.96 7.13
CA ILE A 21 29.66 0.81 7.50
C ILE A 21 28.70 1.23 8.62
N TRP A 22 29.18 1.88 9.68
CA TRP A 22 28.36 2.34 10.80
C TRP A 22 27.31 3.37 10.37
N GLY A 23 27.67 4.33 9.53
CA GLY A 23 26.75 5.33 8.97
C GLY A 23 25.64 4.69 8.13
N ARG A 24 26.01 3.73 7.26
CA ARG A 24 25.04 2.96 6.46
C ARG A 24 24.09 2.15 7.35
N LEU A 25 24.63 1.39 8.32
CA LEU A 25 23.82 0.58 9.25
C LEU A 25 22.89 1.46 10.11
N ARG A 26 23.35 2.65 10.52
CA ARG A 26 22.52 3.58 11.32
C ARG A 26 21.35 4.14 10.52
N GLY A 27 21.57 4.53 9.26
CA GLY A 27 20.46 4.94 8.37
C GLY A 27 19.43 3.83 8.15
N GLU A 28 19.87 2.57 8.10
CA GLU A 28 18.99 1.40 8.00
C GLU A 28 18.23 1.13 9.32
N LEU A 29 18.86 1.34 10.49
CA LEU A 29 18.19 1.27 11.80
C LEU A 29 17.15 2.39 12.00
N ASP A 30 17.44 3.60 11.54
CA ASP A 30 16.52 4.74 11.65
C ASP A 30 15.32 4.58 10.70
N SER A 31 15.50 3.99 9.51
CA SER A 31 14.37 3.64 8.63
C SER A 31 13.48 2.55 9.22
N LEU A 32 14.07 1.46 9.75
CA LEU A 32 13.33 0.39 10.44
C LEU A 32 12.58 0.89 11.67
N ARG A 33 13.16 1.85 12.42
CA ARG A 33 12.49 2.54 13.54
C ARG A 33 11.30 3.38 13.06
N GLY A 34 11.40 4.02 11.90
CA GLY A 34 10.30 4.73 11.26
C GLY A 34 9.17 3.82 10.75
N GLU A 35 9.50 2.63 10.24
CA GLU A 35 8.50 1.62 9.85
C GLU A 35 7.80 0.99 11.06
N LEU A 36 8.53 0.67 12.14
CA LEU A 36 7.95 0.22 13.40
C LEU A 36 7.00 1.27 14.01
N GLY A 37 7.33 2.55 13.88
CA GLY A 37 6.46 3.67 14.27
C GLY A 37 5.14 3.69 13.48
N ARG A 38 5.19 3.49 12.15
CA ARG A 38 3.98 3.38 11.31
C ARG A 38 3.13 2.18 11.71
N ALA A 39 3.71 0.98 11.76
CA ALA A 39 3.00 -0.25 12.08
C ALA A 39 2.31 -0.17 13.46
N LYS A 40 2.94 0.48 14.45
CA LYS A 40 2.29 0.76 15.74
C LYS A 40 1.12 1.73 15.60
N SER A 41 1.26 2.83 14.85
CA SER A 41 0.17 3.77 14.62
C SER A 41 -1.02 3.16 13.83
N GLU A 42 -0.77 2.20 12.95
CA GLU A 42 -1.79 1.45 12.22
C GLU A 42 -2.56 0.52 13.17
N ARG A 43 -1.85 -0.26 13.99
CA ARG A 43 -2.44 -1.07 15.08
C ARG A 43 -3.31 -0.22 16.02
N ASP A 44 -2.82 0.95 16.41
CA ASP A 44 -3.51 1.82 17.36
C ASP A 44 -4.78 2.45 16.74
N ARG A 45 -4.82 2.67 15.42
CA ARG A 45 -6.05 3.01 14.66
C ARG A 45 -7.04 1.84 14.63
N PHE A 46 -6.61 0.64 14.23
CA PHE A 46 -7.49 -0.52 14.21
C PHE A 46 -8.11 -0.81 15.58
N SER A 47 -7.35 -0.61 16.67
CA SER A 47 -7.88 -0.70 18.03
C SER A 47 -8.99 0.35 18.27
N ALA A 48 -8.77 1.62 17.90
CA ALA A 48 -9.79 2.66 18.04
C ALA A 48 -11.05 2.36 17.21
N ASP A 49 -10.90 1.86 15.99
CA ASP A 49 -12.02 1.44 15.14
C ASP A 49 -12.80 0.27 15.76
N THR A 50 -12.12 -0.74 16.33
CA THR A 50 -12.82 -1.85 17.04
C THR A 50 -13.59 -1.37 18.27
N TYR A 51 -13.05 -0.41 19.05
CA TYR A 51 -13.80 0.20 20.16
C TYR A 51 -15.00 1.00 19.67
N ARG A 52 -14.87 1.72 18.55
CA ARG A 52 -15.98 2.46 17.93
C ARG A 52 -17.10 1.50 17.50
N LEU A 53 -16.76 0.45 16.73
CA LEU A 53 -17.73 -0.53 16.24
C LEU A 53 -18.44 -1.27 17.39
N SER A 54 -17.74 -1.57 18.50
CA SER A 54 -18.38 -2.10 19.70
C SER A 54 -19.42 -1.14 20.26
N GLY A 55 -19.07 0.14 20.44
CA GLY A 55 -19.99 1.17 20.94
C GLY A 55 -21.20 1.43 20.05
N GLU A 56 -21.04 1.33 18.72
CA GLU A 56 -22.13 1.39 17.75
C GLU A 56 -23.04 0.14 17.84
N LEU A 57 -22.46 -1.06 18.03
CA LEU A 57 -23.21 -2.29 18.25
C LEU A 57 -23.99 -2.26 19.58
N ASP A 58 -23.39 -1.76 20.66
CA ASP A 58 -24.04 -1.56 21.97
C ASP A 58 -25.15 -0.50 21.91
N ALA A 59 -25.05 0.49 21.03
CA ALA A 59 -26.12 1.46 20.78
C ALA A 59 -27.30 0.81 20.02
N CYS A 60 -27.01 0.01 18.98
CA CYS A 60 -28.01 -0.77 18.25
C CYS A 60 -28.70 -1.84 19.12
N GLY A 61 -27.96 -2.49 20.03
CA GLY A 61 -28.53 -3.42 21.00
C GLY A 61 -29.54 -2.76 21.94
N ARG A 62 -29.23 -1.55 22.43
CA ARG A 62 -30.14 -0.76 23.27
C ARG A 62 -31.37 -0.27 22.50
N SER A 63 -31.22 0.29 21.30
CA SER A 63 -32.36 0.76 20.51
C SER A 63 -33.31 -0.38 20.11
N ARG A 64 -32.76 -1.58 19.86
CA ARG A 64 -33.54 -2.82 19.70
C ARG A 64 -34.30 -3.19 20.97
N ALA A 65 -33.66 -3.17 22.14
CA ALA A 65 -34.31 -3.48 23.41
C ALA A 65 -35.47 -2.52 23.73
N ASP A 66 -35.31 -1.22 23.43
CA ASP A 66 -36.38 -0.22 23.56
C ASP A 66 -37.55 -0.45 22.59
N LEU A 67 -37.27 -0.90 21.36
CA LEU A 67 -38.30 -1.29 20.38
C LEU A 67 -39.06 -2.54 20.83
N GLU A 68 -38.35 -3.59 21.27
CA GLU A 68 -38.97 -4.80 21.81
C GLU A 68 -39.79 -4.50 23.08
N ARG A 69 -39.33 -3.57 23.93
CA ARG A 69 -40.08 -3.11 25.10
C ARG A 69 -41.37 -2.40 24.70
N LYS A 70 -41.32 -1.42 23.79
CA LYS A 70 -42.51 -0.73 23.26
C LYS A 70 -43.51 -1.72 22.63
N LEU A 71 -43.01 -2.75 21.94
CA LEU A 71 -43.86 -3.79 21.36
C LEU A 71 -44.55 -4.67 22.42
N ARG A 72 -43.92 -4.91 23.58
CA ARG A 72 -44.53 -5.61 24.73
C ARG A 72 -45.50 -4.72 25.53
N GLU A 73 -45.30 -3.40 25.55
CA GLU A 73 -46.14 -2.44 26.26
C GLU A 73 -47.35 -1.95 25.42
N ALA A 74 -47.28 -2.02 24.08
CA ALA A 74 -48.39 -1.73 23.18
C ALA A 74 -49.70 -2.52 23.46
N PRO A 75 -49.69 -3.86 23.64
CA PRO A 75 -50.92 -4.63 23.91
C PRO A 75 -51.59 -4.30 25.25
N THR A 76 -50.86 -3.78 26.24
CA THR A 76 -51.46 -3.37 27.53
C THR A 76 -51.97 -1.93 27.50
N SER A 77 -51.35 -1.04 26.71
CA SER A 77 -51.84 0.33 26.49
C SER A 77 -53.17 0.36 25.72
N SER A 78 -53.31 -0.47 24.67
CA SER A 78 -54.55 -0.59 23.89
C SER A 78 -55.77 -0.99 24.74
N ALA A 79 -55.56 -1.80 25.78
CA ALA A 79 -56.60 -2.21 26.72
C ALA A 79 -56.96 -1.15 27.79
N LYS A 80 -56.25 -0.01 27.85
CA LYS A 80 -56.48 1.05 28.86
C LYS A 80 -56.69 2.46 28.28
N ALA A 81 -56.36 2.71 27.01
CA ALA A 81 -56.68 3.94 26.28
C ALA A 81 -58.16 4.00 25.80
N GLY A 82 -59.08 3.41 26.57
CA GLY A 82 -60.49 3.18 26.22
C GLY A 82 -61.47 4.25 26.70
N THR A 83 -60.99 5.42 27.16
CA THR A 83 -61.83 6.57 27.56
C THR A 83 -61.09 7.89 27.33
N ASP A 84 -61.88 8.97 27.20
CA ASP A 84 -61.46 10.37 27.32
C ASP A 84 -60.53 10.97 26.23
N LYS A 85 -61.09 10.98 25.02
CA LYS A 85 -61.51 12.23 24.35
C LYS A 85 -60.40 13.22 23.91
N ALA A 86 -60.05 13.06 22.64
CA ALA A 86 -59.46 14.03 21.71
C ALA A 86 -59.47 15.54 22.06
N SER A 87 -58.30 16.15 21.85
CA SER A 87 -58.17 17.48 21.22
C SER A 87 -56.86 17.55 20.44
N ALA A 88 -56.92 17.94 19.17
CA ALA A 88 -55.78 18.49 18.46
C ALA A 88 -55.65 19.99 18.83
N PRO A 89 -54.48 20.61 18.60
CA PRO A 89 -54.33 21.28 17.31
C PRO A 89 -52.94 21.18 16.67
N ALA A 90 -52.90 21.29 15.35
CA ALA A 90 -51.75 21.85 14.61
C ALA A 90 -52.02 23.38 14.44
N PRO A 91 -51.01 24.25 14.28
CA PRO A 91 -50.27 24.28 13.01
C PRO A 91 -48.78 24.67 13.05
N ALA A 92 -48.13 24.47 11.91
CA ALA A 92 -47.06 25.29 11.32
C ALA A 92 -45.88 25.78 12.19
N ALA A 93 -44.72 25.13 12.00
CA ALA A 93 -43.40 25.78 12.11
C ALA A 93 -42.44 25.27 11.01
N LEU A 94 -42.21 26.13 10.00
CA LEU A 94 -40.98 26.31 9.20
C LEU A 94 -40.03 25.09 9.07
N MET A 95 -39.97 24.41 7.92
CA MET A 95 -39.19 24.84 6.76
C MET A 95 -37.91 25.64 7.11
N SER A 96 -36.78 24.96 7.27
CA SER A 96 -35.44 25.55 7.16
C SER A 96 -34.38 24.48 6.89
N THR A 97 -33.88 24.41 5.66
CA THR A 97 -32.54 23.89 5.38
C THR A 97 -31.49 24.92 5.82
N PRO A 98 -30.28 24.47 6.10
CA PRO A 98 -29.14 25.18 5.51
C PRO A 98 -28.15 24.23 4.82
N THR A 99 -27.96 24.47 3.52
CA THR A 99 -26.84 23.95 2.71
C THR A 99 -25.49 24.42 3.31
N PRO A 100 -24.40 23.63 3.25
CA PRO A 100 -23.10 24.02 3.80
C PRO A 100 -22.54 25.32 3.19
N ALA A 101 -22.38 26.35 4.03
CA ALA A 101 -21.87 27.66 3.64
C ALA A 101 -20.33 27.70 3.65
N ARG A 102 -19.74 27.46 2.48
CA ARG A 102 -18.35 27.79 2.14
C ARG A 102 -18.10 29.29 2.33
N SER A 103 -17.22 29.68 3.25
CA SER A 103 -16.71 31.05 3.34
C SER A 103 -15.32 31.17 2.72
N SER A 104 -15.05 32.27 2.01
CA SER A 104 -13.81 32.50 1.28
C SER A 104 -13.51 34.00 1.12
N SER A 105 -12.22 34.34 0.94
CA SER A 105 -11.69 35.71 0.83
C SER A 105 -11.68 36.50 2.16
N ALA A 106 -10.84 37.53 2.36
CA ALA A 106 -10.04 38.25 1.37
C ALA A 106 -8.61 38.64 1.80
N ARG A 107 -7.86 39.16 0.82
CA ARG A 107 -6.47 39.66 0.82
C ARG A 107 -6.42 41.14 1.30
N PRO A 108 -5.26 41.71 1.69
CA PRO A 108 -4.32 42.38 0.75
C PRO A 108 -2.84 41.96 0.98
N SER A 109 -1.87 42.01 0.05
CA SER A 109 -1.35 43.09 -0.83
C SER A 109 -0.59 44.18 -0.05
N ALA A 110 0.66 44.59 -0.33
CA ALA A 110 1.72 44.20 -1.30
C ALA A 110 3.12 44.52 -0.67
N ALA A 111 4.30 44.72 -1.29
CA ALA A 111 4.79 44.85 -2.68
C ALA A 111 6.34 44.64 -2.77
N LYS A 112 6.91 44.61 -4.00
CA LYS A 112 8.36 44.56 -4.36
C LYS A 112 9.11 43.26 -3.96
N SER A 113 10.19 42.83 -4.62
CA SER A 113 10.88 43.26 -5.87
C SER A 113 11.28 41.98 -6.65
N ALA A 114 11.14 41.88 -7.98
CA ALA A 114 12.15 42.23 -9.01
C ALA A 114 13.54 41.56 -8.86
N SER A 115 14.24 41.06 -9.90
CA SER A 115 13.89 40.76 -11.32
C SER A 115 15.12 40.24 -12.08
N THR A 116 14.99 39.26 -12.99
CA THR A 116 15.92 39.08 -14.14
C THR A 116 15.28 38.31 -15.29
N LYS A 117 15.76 38.54 -16.53
CA LYS A 117 15.22 38.04 -17.81
C LYS A 117 16.36 37.80 -18.82
N SER A 118 16.55 36.56 -19.25
CA SER A 118 17.18 36.14 -20.53
C SER A 118 17.10 34.60 -20.60
N ALA A 119 16.69 33.85 -21.62
CA ALA A 119 16.60 33.98 -23.09
C ALA A 119 17.59 33.04 -23.82
N ALA A 120 17.02 32.03 -24.49
CA ALA A 120 17.47 31.27 -25.67
C ALA A 120 18.95 30.86 -25.88
N ALA A 121 19.17 29.55 -26.05
CA ALA A 121 20.14 29.00 -27.02
C ALA A 121 19.82 27.53 -27.42
N LYS A 122 19.68 27.25 -28.73
CA LYS A 122 19.71 25.91 -29.37
C LYS A 122 19.91 26.06 -30.89
N PRO A 123 21.06 25.65 -31.47
CA PRO A 123 21.11 24.45 -32.34
C PRO A 123 22.33 23.54 -31.98
N ALA A 124 22.47 22.23 -32.27
CA ALA A 124 21.91 21.28 -33.24
C ALA A 124 22.81 20.92 -34.46
N ALA A 125 23.51 19.78 -34.37
CA ALA A 125 24.05 18.92 -35.44
C ALA A 125 24.30 17.51 -34.83
N ALA A 126 24.06 16.32 -35.41
CA ALA A 126 24.06 15.79 -36.79
C ALA A 126 25.49 15.53 -37.33
N LYS A 127 25.87 14.41 -37.96
CA LYS A 127 25.18 13.22 -38.55
C LYS A 127 25.90 11.91 -38.08
N THR A 128 25.74 10.65 -38.56
CA THR A 128 25.19 10.03 -39.81
C THR A 128 24.72 8.58 -39.52
N ALA A 129 24.03 7.92 -40.47
CA ALA A 129 23.51 6.54 -40.36
C ALA A 129 23.99 5.61 -41.52
N ALA A 130 23.45 4.37 -41.58
CA ALA A 130 23.68 3.24 -42.52
C ALA A 130 24.65 2.14 -42.00
N ALA A 131 24.48 0.84 -42.29
CA ALA A 131 23.31 0.06 -42.75
C ALA A 131 23.50 -1.45 -42.40
N ALA A 132 22.45 -2.27 -42.45
CA ALA A 132 22.48 -3.73 -42.21
C ALA A 132 22.62 -4.53 -43.55
N PRO A 133 22.92 -5.85 -43.54
CA PRO A 133 21.82 -6.83 -43.37
C PRO A 133 22.16 -8.24 -42.79
N LYS A 134 21.10 -8.92 -42.31
CA LYS A 134 20.84 -10.39 -42.32
C LYS A 134 21.82 -11.39 -41.64
N LYS A 135 21.41 -11.91 -40.47
CA LYS A 135 21.23 -13.36 -40.25
C LYS A 135 20.20 -13.64 -39.14
N ALA A 136 19.44 -14.73 -39.27
CA ALA A 136 18.45 -15.22 -38.32
C ALA A 136 18.10 -16.69 -38.64
N PRO A 137 17.45 -17.47 -37.74
CA PRO A 137 17.09 -17.16 -36.36
C PRO A 137 17.78 -18.08 -35.32
N ALA A 138 17.90 -17.57 -34.09
CA ALA A 138 18.07 -18.36 -32.87
C ALA A 138 17.01 -17.87 -31.87
N PRO A 139 16.52 -18.69 -30.91
CA PRO A 139 15.31 -18.37 -30.16
C PRO A 139 15.43 -17.04 -29.39
N LYS A 140 14.41 -16.20 -29.53
CA LYS A 140 14.34 -14.91 -28.83
C LYS A 140 14.27 -15.16 -27.32
N LYS A 141 15.41 -15.01 -26.63
CA LYS A 141 15.42 -14.74 -25.19
C LYS A 141 14.51 -13.53 -24.96
N ALA A 142 13.35 -13.75 -24.34
CA ALA A 142 12.40 -12.68 -24.08
C ALA A 142 13.13 -11.57 -23.31
N ALA A 143 13.06 -10.33 -23.81
CA ALA A 143 13.67 -9.21 -23.13
C ALA A 143 12.92 -9.02 -21.80
N ALA A 144 13.59 -9.31 -20.70
CA ALA A 144 13.02 -9.12 -19.37
C ALA A 144 12.49 -7.68 -19.27
N PRO A 145 11.23 -7.46 -18.85
CA PRO A 145 10.68 -6.12 -18.75
C PRO A 145 11.60 -5.29 -17.87
N LYS A 146 12.01 -4.13 -18.41
CA LYS A 146 13.07 -3.29 -17.86
C LYS A 146 12.77 -2.98 -16.40
N ALA A 147 13.54 -3.56 -15.48
CA ALA A 147 13.32 -3.42 -14.05
C ALA A 147 13.21 -1.94 -13.69
N THR A 148 12.01 -1.51 -13.30
CA THR A 148 11.79 -0.17 -12.78
C THR A 148 12.67 0.00 -11.56
N THR A 149 13.45 1.08 -11.50
CA THR A 149 14.29 1.43 -10.34
C THR A 149 13.39 2.01 -9.24
N GLY A 150 12.38 1.23 -8.86
CA GLY A 150 11.31 1.55 -7.92
C GLY A 150 11.40 0.68 -6.68
N LYS A 151 10.61 1.08 -5.69
CA LYS A 151 10.46 0.43 -4.39
C LYS A 151 10.11 -1.06 -4.58
N ALA A 152 10.80 -1.95 -3.87
CA ALA A 152 10.49 -3.38 -3.88
C ALA A 152 9.05 -3.64 -3.44
N ASP A 153 8.38 -4.57 -4.12
CA ASP A 153 6.99 -4.92 -3.90
C ASP A 153 6.80 -5.73 -2.60
N ASN A 154 5.55 -5.72 -2.10
CA ASN A 154 5.12 -6.53 -0.97
C ASN A 154 4.61 -7.88 -1.51
N LEU A 155 5.51 -8.85 -1.66
CA LEU A 155 5.18 -10.13 -2.31
C LEU A 155 4.13 -10.92 -1.53
N ARG A 156 3.96 -10.64 -0.22
CA ARG A 156 2.91 -11.25 0.61
C ARG A 156 1.48 -10.94 0.18
N ARG A 157 1.29 -9.97 -0.73
CA ARG A 157 -0.01 -9.70 -1.34
C ARG A 157 -0.52 -10.86 -2.21
N LEU A 158 0.34 -11.78 -2.62
CA LEU A 158 -0.07 -13.02 -3.27
C LEU A 158 -0.48 -14.07 -2.23
N ILE A 159 -1.58 -14.79 -2.48
CA ILE A 159 -2.08 -15.87 -1.60
C ILE A 159 -0.99 -16.91 -1.38
N GLY A 160 -0.71 -17.24 -0.12
CA GLY A 160 0.29 -18.25 0.25
C GLY A 160 1.75 -17.76 0.30
N ILE A 161 2.05 -16.49 0.01
CA ILE A 161 3.36 -15.89 0.32
C ILE A 161 3.38 -15.36 1.75
N GLY A 162 3.65 -16.24 2.72
CA GLY A 162 3.91 -15.84 4.10
C GLY A 162 5.27 -15.11 4.25
N PRO A 163 5.56 -14.48 5.42
CA PRO A 163 6.79 -13.71 5.64
C PRO A 163 8.10 -14.50 5.42
N VAL A 164 8.09 -15.81 5.68
CA VAL A 164 9.23 -16.70 5.41
C VAL A 164 9.46 -16.86 3.91
N ASN A 165 8.39 -17.11 3.14
CA ASN A 165 8.43 -17.26 1.69
C ASN A 165 8.87 -15.95 1.02
N GLU A 166 8.35 -14.80 1.47
CA GLU A 166 8.81 -13.49 1.00
C GLU A 166 10.31 -13.29 1.25
N LYS A 167 10.83 -13.64 2.43
CA LYS A 167 12.25 -13.52 2.75
C LYS A 167 13.12 -14.40 1.86
N LEU A 168 12.69 -15.64 1.58
CA LEU A 168 13.39 -16.55 0.66
C LEU A 168 13.38 -16.02 -0.79
N LEU A 169 12.23 -15.56 -1.28
CA LEU A 169 12.12 -14.95 -2.62
C LEU A 169 13.01 -13.71 -2.77
N LYS A 170 13.02 -12.82 -1.77
CA LYS A 170 13.88 -11.62 -1.76
C LYS A 170 15.37 -11.99 -1.68
N ALA A 171 15.74 -13.05 -0.96
CA ALA A 171 17.11 -13.60 -0.97
C ALA A 171 17.51 -14.21 -2.34
N GLN A 172 16.55 -14.72 -3.11
CA GLN A 172 16.72 -15.16 -4.50
C GLN A 172 16.66 -14.01 -5.53
N GLY A 173 16.65 -12.74 -5.08
CA GLY A 173 16.60 -11.56 -5.96
C GLY A 173 15.22 -11.29 -6.58
N VAL A 174 14.17 -12.00 -6.15
CA VAL A 174 12.78 -11.75 -6.55
C VAL A 174 12.19 -10.71 -5.61
N THR A 175 11.96 -9.51 -6.13
CA THR A 175 11.58 -8.32 -5.35
C THR A 175 10.41 -7.54 -5.95
N SER A 176 9.85 -8.02 -7.07
CA SER A 176 8.73 -7.37 -7.76
C SER A 176 7.70 -8.37 -8.32
N TYR A 177 6.43 -7.95 -8.42
CA TYR A 177 5.39 -8.76 -9.07
C TYR A 177 5.73 -9.00 -10.56
N ALA A 178 6.34 -8.03 -11.23
CA ALA A 178 6.74 -8.13 -12.63
C ALA A 178 7.73 -9.28 -12.90
N GLN A 179 8.58 -9.64 -11.94
CA GLN A 179 9.44 -10.83 -12.05
C GLN A 179 8.63 -12.14 -11.95
N ILE A 180 7.70 -12.23 -11.00
CA ILE A 180 6.84 -13.41 -10.80
C ILE A 180 5.89 -13.60 -11.99
N ALA A 181 5.32 -12.51 -12.50
CA ALA A 181 4.48 -12.49 -13.69
C ALA A 181 5.17 -12.99 -14.97
N ALA A 182 6.52 -12.95 -14.99
CA ALA A 182 7.37 -13.33 -16.10
C ALA A 182 8.06 -14.70 -15.92
N TRP A 183 7.78 -15.44 -14.85
CA TRP A 183 8.34 -16.78 -14.63
C TRP A 183 7.91 -17.77 -15.72
N THR A 184 8.86 -18.62 -16.11
CA THR A 184 8.62 -19.83 -16.91
C THR A 184 8.41 -21.04 -16.01
N ASP A 185 7.96 -22.18 -16.55
CA ASP A 185 7.81 -23.43 -15.77
C ASP A 185 9.14 -23.90 -15.15
N ALA A 186 10.27 -23.57 -15.80
CA ALA A 186 11.61 -23.82 -15.27
C ALA A 186 11.96 -22.90 -14.09
N ASP A 187 11.50 -21.64 -14.10
CA ASP A 187 11.62 -20.74 -12.95
C ASP A 187 10.72 -21.19 -11.80
N VAL A 188 9.48 -21.60 -12.09
CA VAL A 188 8.55 -22.16 -11.10
C VAL A 188 9.22 -23.33 -10.38
N LYS A 189 9.70 -24.34 -11.13
CA LYS A 189 10.34 -25.52 -10.53
C LYS A 189 11.56 -25.18 -9.68
N ARG A 190 12.43 -24.27 -10.17
CA ARG A 190 13.61 -23.78 -9.43
C ARG A 190 13.22 -23.06 -8.12
N VAL A 191 12.12 -22.31 -8.12
CA VAL A 191 11.65 -21.57 -6.94
C VAL A 191 10.93 -22.52 -5.96
N GLU A 192 10.16 -23.50 -6.46
CA GLU A 192 9.52 -24.55 -5.67
C GLU A 192 10.56 -25.43 -4.93
N GLU A 193 11.65 -25.80 -5.59
CA GLU A 193 12.80 -26.48 -4.99
C GLU A 193 13.45 -25.65 -3.87
N VAL A 194 13.71 -24.36 -4.10
CA VAL A 194 14.33 -23.47 -3.08
C VAL A 194 13.42 -23.16 -1.90
N LEU A 195 12.10 -23.11 -2.09
CA LEU A 195 11.12 -22.88 -1.01
C LEU A 195 10.59 -24.19 -0.39
N ASN A 196 11.08 -25.35 -0.84
CA ASN A 196 10.75 -26.68 -0.32
C ASN A 196 9.22 -26.96 -0.32
N PHE A 197 8.54 -26.61 -1.41
CA PHE A 197 7.18 -27.06 -1.69
C PHE A 197 6.95 -27.27 -3.18
N ASP A 198 6.33 -28.39 -3.57
CA ASP A 198 6.00 -28.68 -4.96
C ASP A 198 4.56 -28.23 -5.31
N GLY A 199 4.37 -27.71 -6.52
CA GLY A 199 3.07 -27.39 -7.12
C GLY A 199 2.27 -26.24 -6.49
N ARG A 200 2.73 -25.62 -5.39
CA ARG A 200 2.01 -24.51 -4.73
C ARG A 200 1.90 -23.27 -5.61
N ILE A 201 2.94 -22.95 -6.39
CA ILE A 201 2.96 -21.75 -7.24
C ILE A 201 1.89 -21.86 -8.35
N ALA A 202 1.69 -23.07 -8.86
CA ALA A 202 0.64 -23.40 -9.82
C ALA A 202 -0.76 -23.45 -9.16
N ARG A 203 -0.90 -24.19 -8.06
CA ARG A 203 -2.16 -24.35 -7.29
C ARG A 203 -2.73 -23.01 -6.84
N GLU A 204 -1.90 -22.17 -6.24
CA GLU A 204 -2.28 -20.85 -5.76
C GLU A 204 -2.16 -19.77 -6.87
N LYS A 205 -1.92 -20.16 -8.13
CA LYS A 205 -1.95 -19.27 -9.32
C LYS A 205 -1.08 -18.01 -9.19
N TRP A 206 0.11 -18.10 -8.58
CA TRP A 206 0.95 -16.93 -8.29
C TRP A 206 1.28 -16.08 -9.52
N ILE A 207 1.49 -16.72 -10.68
CA ILE A 207 1.78 -16.01 -11.93
C ILE A 207 0.57 -15.20 -12.44
N GLU A 208 -0.67 -15.67 -12.23
CA GLU A 208 -1.88 -14.92 -12.58
C GLU A 208 -2.08 -13.74 -11.63
N GLN A 209 -1.94 -13.97 -10.32
CA GLN A 209 -2.01 -12.93 -9.31
C GLN A 209 -0.96 -11.83 -9.54
N ALA A 210 0.29 -12.23 -9.82
CA ALA A 210 1.38 -11.32 -10.11
C ALA A 210 1.14 -10.46 -11.35
N LYS A 211 0.45 -10.98 -12.38
CA LYS A 211 0.13 -10.20 -13.59
C LYS A 211 -0.85 -9.06 -13.29
N LEU A 212 -1.91 -9.32 -12.53
CA LEU A 212 -2.87 -8.29 -12.13
C LEU A 212 -2.21 -7.25 -11.21
N LEU A 213 -1.43 -7.69 -10.21
CA LEU A 213 -0.70 -6.80 -9.30
C LEU A 213 0.42 -5.99 -9.99
N ALA A 214 1.06 -6.53 -11.03
CA ALA A 214 2.06 -5.81 -11.83
C ALA A 214 1.43 -4.80 -12.82
N ALA A 215 0.20 -5.04 -13.26
CA ALA A 215 -0.58 -4.12 -14.09
C ALA A 215 -1.23 -2.99 -13.25
N GLY A 216 -1.51 -3.25 -11.98
CA GLY A 216 -2.23 -2.34 -11.08
C GLY A 216 -3.75 -2.59 -11.06
N ASP A 217 -4.22 -3.71 -11.59
CA ASP A 217 -5.64 -4.07 -11.73
C ASP A 217 -6.22 -4.61 -10.41
N GLU A 218 -6.12 -3.79 -9.35
CA GLU A 218 -6.53 -4.10 -7.98
C GLU A 218 -7.98 -4.58 -7.87
N ALA A 219 -8.88 -4.01 -8.69
CA ALA A 219 -10.29 -4.40 -8.72
C ALA A 219 -10.51 -5.80 -9.30
N GLU A 220 -9.79 -6.17 -10.36
CA GLU A 220 -9.86 -7.53 -10.91
C GLU A 220 -9.14 -8.54 -10.01
N PHE A 221 -8.02 -8.14 -9.39
CA PHE A 221 -7.33 -8.94 -8.38
C PHE A 221 -8.25 -9.28 -7.21
N ALA A 222 -8.90 -8.28 -6.60
CA ALA A 222 -9.83 -8.49 -5.49
C ALA A 222 -11.07 -9.32 -5.90
N SER A 223 -11.55 -9.16 -7.14
CA SER A 223 -12.70 -9.91 -7.66
C SER A 223 -12.38 -11.39 -7.94
N ARG A 224 -11.21 -11.69 -8.52
CA ARG A 224 -10.78 -13.06 -8.83
C ARG A 224 -10.17 -13.80 -7.62
N PHE A 225 -9.55 -13.07 -6.69
CA PHE A 225 -8.79 -13.62 -5.57
C PHE A 225 -9.23 -13.02 -4.21
N PRO A 226 -10.53 -13.10 -3.84
CA PRO A 226 -11.06 -12.44 -2.64
C PRO A 226 -10.42 -12.92 -1.32
N THR A 227 -9.87 -14.14 -1.30
CA THR A 227 -9.15 -14.70 -0.15
C THR A 227 -7.78 -14.06 0.10
N ALA A 228 -7.22 -13.28 -0.84
CA ALA A 228 -5.92 -12.62 -0.70
C ALA A 228 -5.90 -11.60 0.45
N ALA A 229 -7.00 -10.87 0.67
CA ALA A 229 -7.13 -9.94 1.78
C ALA A 229 -7.01 -10.64 3.14
N THR A 230 -7.65 -11.80 3.28
CA THR A 230 -7.62 -12.61 4.51
C THR A 230 -6.27 -13.31 4.72
N SER A 231 -5.68 -13.85 3.65
CA SER A 231 -4.47 -14.69 3.72
C SER A 231 -3.19 -13.96 4.15
N ASN A 232 -3.11 -12.63 4.03
CA ASN A 232 -1.88 -11.86 4.31
C ASN A 232 -1.79 -11.38 5.77
N ASN A 233 -2.83 -11.61 6.57
CA ASN A 233 -3.00 -11.05 7.92
C ASN A 233 -2.70 -12.05 9.05
N ASN A 234 -2.06 -13.19 8.72
CA ASN A 234 -1.83 -14.34 9.60
C ASN A 234 -0.43 -14.97 9.37
#